data_AF-A0AAV4SGF1-F1
#
_entry.id   AF-A0AAV4SGF1-F1
#
_cell.length_a   1.000
_cell.length_b   1.000
_cell.length_c   1.000
_cell.angle_alpha   90.00
_cell.angle_beta   90.00
_cell.angle_gamma   90.00
#
_symmetry.space_group_name_H-M   'P 1'
#
loop_
_entity.id
_entity.type
_entity.pdbx_description
1 polymer ?
#
loop_
_entity_poly.entity_id
_entity_poly.type
_entity_poly.pdbx_seq_one_letter_code
_entity_poly.pdbx_strand_id
1 'polypeptide(L)'
;MFLGDKIHKENLGKIYKVTAIMSSTSQKHKNFVSEPMGDKSVNELAGIGEVLSKRLEAKGFDKAYVVLGQFLVLKKHKELFIDWMKDICQANSKQASECYQCISDWCDEFL
;
A
#
# COMPACT_ATOMS: atom_id res chain seq x y z
N MET A 1 6.83 -18.93 42.20
CA MET A 1 6.76 -18.77 40.72
C MET A 1 5.30 -18.50 40.39
N PHE A 2 4.94 -17.23 40.17
CA PHE A 2 3.54 -16.76 40.19
C PHE A 2 2.83 -17.09 38.87
N LEU A 3 1.60 -17.61 38.95
CA LEU A 3 0.78 -17.96 37.77
C LEU A 3 0.49 -16.79 36.81
N GLY A 4 0.69 -15.53 37.24
CA GLY A 4 0.46 -14.33 36.42
C GLY A 4 1.39 -14.19 35.20
N ASP A 5 2.65 -14.63 35.31
CA ASP A 5 3.64 -14.48 34.23
C ASP A 5 3.33 -15.37 33.01
N LYS A 6 2.67 -16.51 33.24
CA LYS A 6 2.32 -17.47 32.18
C LYS A 6 1.14 -16.97 31.34
N ILE A 7 0.12 -16.40 31.98
CA ILE A 7 -1.05 -15.81 31.31
C ILE A 7 -0.64 -14.59 30.47
N HIS A 8 0.27 -13.76 30.98
CA HIS A 8 0.75 -12.59 30.24
C HIS A 8 1.53 -12.97 28.97
N LYS A 9 2.41 -13.98 29.04
CA LYS A 9 3.16 -14.48 27.87
C LYS A 9 2.27 -15.15 26.82
N GLU A 10 1.25 -15.89 27.22
CA GLU A 10 0.30 -16.50 26.27
C GLU A 10 -0.55 -15.45 25.53
N ASN A 11 -0.98 -14.40 26.22
CA ASN A 11 -1.69 -13.29 25.59
C ASN A 11 -0.78 -12.49 24.64
N LEU A 12 0.47 -12.23 25.01
CA LEU A 12 1.45 -11.60 24.11
C LEU A 12 1.68 -12.47 22.87
N GLY A 13 1.89 -13.77 23.01
CA GLY A 13 2.08 -14.67 21.87
C GLY A 13 0.86 -14.74 20.93
N LYS A 14 -0.36 -14.65 21.46
CA LYS A 14 -1.58 -14.54 20.65
C LYS A 14 -1.71 -13.19 19.97
N ILE A 15 -1.42 -12.08 20.65
CA ILE A 15 -1.44 -10.73 20.08
C ILE A 15 -0.42 -10.62 18.94
N TYR A 16 0.81 -11.07 19.16
CA TYR A 16 1.85 -11.08 18.12
C TYR A 16 1.49 -11.98 16.92
N LYS A 17 0.88 -13.15 17.16
CA LYS A 17 0.36 -14.00 16.08
C LYS A 17 -0.78 -13.33 15.30
N VAL A 18 -1.72 -12.68 15.98
CA VAL A 18 -2.83 -11.96 15.33
C VAL A 18 -2.30 -10.79 14.48
N THR A 19 -1.32 -10.03 14.97
CA THR A 19 -0.68 -8.97 14.17
C THR A 19 0.12 -9.52 12.99
N ALA A 20 0.82 -10.65 13.13
CA ALA A 20 1.61 -11.25 12.06
C ALA A 20 0.77 -11.92 10.95
N ILE A 21 -0.43 -12.42 11.29
CA ILE A 21 -1.36 -13.03 10.32
C ILE A 21 -2.00 -11.96 9.39
N MET A 22 -1.92 -10.68 9.74
CA MET A 22 -2.61 -9.58 9.05
C MET A 22 -1.82 -8.90 7.92
N SER A 23 -0.61 -9.35 7.53
CA SER A 23 0.16 -8.67 6.47
C SER A 23 0.68 -9.59 5.36
N SER A 24 -0.18 -10.44 4.77
CA SER A 24 0.16 -10.95 3.44
C SER A 24 -0.11 -9.85 2.41
N THR A 25 0.95 -9.38 1.75
CA THR A 25 0.80 -8.47 0.60
C THR A 25 0.12 -9.21 -0.55
N SER A 26 -0.70 -8.49 -1.33
CA SER A 26 -1.41 -9.08 -2.46
C SER A 26 -0.44 -9.59 -3.54
N GLN A 27 -0.86 -10.56 -4.36
CA GLN A 27 -0.05 -11.01 -5.50
C GLN A 27 0.31 -9.83 -6.43
N LYS A 28 -0.63 -8.89 -6.58
CA LYS A 28 -0.44 -7.67 -7.36
C LYS A 28 0.70 -6.81 -6.82
N HIS A 29 0.74 -6.63 -5.50
CA HIS A 29 1.87 -5.96 -4.83
C HIS A 29 3.18 -6.68 -5.13
N LYS A 30 3.25 -8.00 -4.90
CA LYS A 30 4.48 -8.79 -5.11
C LYS A 30 5.01 -8.68 -6.54
N ASN A 31 4.11 -8.74 -7.54
CA ASN A 31 4.47 -8.60 -8.95
C ASN A 31 4.94 -7.19 -9.30
N PHE A 32 4.44 -6.17 -8.59
CA PHE A 32 4.83 -4.79 -8.84
C PHE A 32 6.22 -4.49 -8.28
N VAL A 33 6.50 -4.93 -7.04
CA VAL A 33 7.77 -4.67 -6.35
C VAL A 33 8.91 -5.60 -6.78
N SER A 34 8.64 -6.63 -7.58
CA SER A 34 9.69 -7.58 -8.01
C SER A 34 10.59 -7.06 -9.14
N GLU A 35 10.22 -5.95 -9.80
CA GLU A 35 10.96 -5.38 -10.93
C GLU A 35 10.76 -3.86 -11.05
N PRO A 36 11.65 -3.14 -11.76
CA PRO A 36 11.44 -1.72 -12.05
C PRO A 36 10.11 -1.47 -12.76
N MET A 37 9.39 -0.41 -12.38
CA MET A 37 8.00 -0.23 -12.83
C MET A 37 7.84 0.13 -14.33
N GLY A 38 8.87 0.64 -15.00
CA GLY A 38 8.82 0.99 -16.42
C GLY A 38 7.54 1.77 -16.81
N ASP A 39 6.88 1.32 -17.89
CA ASP A 39 5.61 1.88 -18.39
C ASP A 39 4.36 1.12 -17.90
N LYS A 40 4.45 0.42 -16.76
CA LYS A 40 3.32 -0.30 -16.15
C LYS A 40 2.10 0.60 -15.99
N SER A 41 0.92 0.03 -16.22
CA SER A 41 -0.35 0.73 -16.04
C SER A 41 -0.57 1.09 -14.57
N VAL A 42 -1.30 2.17 -14.31
CA VAL A 42 -1.76 2.50 -12.96
C VAL A 42 -2.58 1.36 -12.33
N ASN A 43 -3.26 0.55 -13.16
CA ASN A 43 -3.97 -0.64 -12.71
C ASN A 43 -3.03 -1.80 -12.35
N GLU A 44 -1.71 -1.65 -12.31
CA GLU A 44 -0.81 -2.67 -11.78
C GLU A 44 -0.43 -2.41 -10.33
N LEU A 45 -0.71 -1.21 -9.81
CA LEU A 45 -0.50 -0.87 -8.40
C LEU A 45 -1.46 -1.65 -7.49
N ALA A 46 -0.95 -2.13 -6.35
CA ALA A 46 -1.81 -2.73 -5.34
C ALA A 46 -2.82 -1.70 -4.81
N GLY A 47 -4.00 -2.17 -4.38
CA GLY A 47 -5.08 -1.27 -3.94
C GLY A 47 -5.84 -0.55 -5.07
N ILE A 48 -5.30 -0.51 -6.29
CA ILE A 48 -5.98 0.08 -7.47
C ILE A 48 -6.71 -1.02 -8.23
N GLY A 49 -8.03 -0.96 -8.32
CA GLY A 49 -8.82 -1.83 -9.20
C GLY A 49 -9.31 -1.07 -10.44
N GLU A 50 -10.02 -1.75 -11.34
CA GLU A 50 -10.51 -1.20 -12.61
C GLU A 50 -11.29 0.12 -12.47
N VAL A 51 -12.12 0.25 -11.42
CA VAL A 51 -12.89 1.47 -11.17
C VAL A 51 -11.98 2.64 -10.80
N LEU A 52 -10.96 2.39 -9.95
CA LEU A 52 -10.02 3.43 -9.53
C LEU A 52 -9.07 3.80 -10.66
N SER A 53 -8.60 2.82 -11.44
CA SER A 53 -7.70 3.06 -12.58
C SER A 53 -8.36 3.95 -13.61
N LYS A 54 -9.62 3.69 -14.00
CA LYS A 54 -10.37 4.55 -14.94
C LYS A 54 -10.51 5.99 -14.45
N ARG A 55 -10.70 6.19 -13.14
CA ARG A 55 -10.79 7.54 -12.54
C ARG A 55 -9.45 8.25 -12.55
N LEU A 56 -8.36 7.53 -12.24
CA LEU A 56 -6.99 8.03 -12.30
C LEU A 56 -6.59 8.39 -13.74
N GLU A 57 -6.84 7.50 -14.69
CA GLU A 57 -6.63 7.70 -16.13
C GLU A 57 -7.38 8.93 -16.64
N ALA A 58 -8.65 9.12 -16.26
CA ALA A 58 -9.43 10.32 -16.61
C ALA A 58 -8.86 11.62 -16.03
N LYS A 59 -7.97 11.55 -15.04
CA LYS A 59 -7.24 12.68 -14.45
C LYS A 59 -5.79 12.78 -14.94
N GLY A 60 -5.38 11.95 -15.90
CA GLY A 60 -4.03 11.94 -16.47
C GLY A 60 -3.03 11.05 -15.71
N PHE A 61 -3.49 10.20 -14.80
CA PHE A 61 -2.67 9.23 -14.06
C PHE A 61 -2.84 7.82 -14.65
N ASP A 62 -2.50 7.65 -15.93
CA ASP A 62 -2.65 6.39 -16.67
C ASP A 62 -1.51 5.39 -16.41
N LYS A 63 -0.32 5.89 -16.08
CA LYS A 63 0.87 5.09 -15.76
C LYS A 63 1.24 5.13 -14.28
N ALA A 64 1.82 4.03 -13.80
CA ALA A 64 2.26 3.90 -12.41
C ALA A 64 3.28 4.98 -12.01
N TYR A 65 4.19 5.36 -12.92
CA TYR A 65 5.19 6.40 -12.65
C TYR A 65 4.58 7.79 -12.43
N VAL A 66 3.39 8.08 -12.98
CA VAL A 66 2.71 9.37 -12.77
C VAL A 66 2.21 9.45 -11.32
N VAL A 67 1.68 8.35 -10.80
CA VAL A 67 1.27 8.23 -9.39
C VAL A 67 2.49 8.25 -8.47
N LEU A 68 3.60 7.60 -8.84
CA LEU A 68 4.87 7.73 -8.13
C LEU A 68 5.32 9.19 -8.06
N GLY A 69 5.25 9.94 -9.17
CA GLY A 69 5.59 11.36 -9.18
C GLY A 69 4.82 12.16 -8.13
N GLN A 70 3.50 11.94 -8.04
CA GLN A 70 2.67 12.58 -7.02
C GLN A 70 3.01 12.12 -5.61
N PHE A 71 3.29 10.83 -5.41
CA PHE A 71 3.78 10.29 -4.12
C PHE A 71 5.07 10.99 -3.65
N LEU A 72 5.99 11.28 -4.59
CA LEU A 72 7.25 11.98 -4.30
C LEU A 72 7.03 13.48 -4.02
N VAL A 73 6.10 14.14 -4.72
CA VAL A 73 5.70 15.54 -4.42
C VAL A 73 5.17 15.66 -2.98
N LEU A 74 4.41 14.65 -2.54
CA LEU A 74 3.92 14.54 -1.16
C LEU A 74 4.99 14.06 -0.17
N LYS A 75 6.27 13.99 -0.59
CA LYS A 75 7.43 13.61 0.23
C LYS A 75 7.26 12.25 0.91
N LYS A 76 6.63 11.30 0.23
CA LYS A 76 6.31 9.97 0.77
C LYS A 76 5.43 10.04 2.03
N HIS A 77 4.69 11.13 2.26
CA HIS A 77 3.88 11.29 3.48
C HIS A 77 2.57 10.50 3.37
N LYS A 78 2.41 9.49 4.23
CA LYS A 78 1.30 8.53 4.18
C LYS A 78 -0.09 9.16 4.22
N GLU A 79 -0.35 10.02 5.20
CA GLU A 79 -1.70 10.58 5.39
C GLU A 79 -2.10 11.48 4.23
N LEU A 80 -1.23 12.42 3.83
CA LEU A 80 -1.42 13.26 2.64
C LEU A 80 -1.65 12.44 1.36
N PHE A 81 -0.94 11.33 1.18
CA PHE A 81 -1.16 10.46 0.02
C PHE A 81 -2.52 9.76 0.08
N ILE A 82 -2.93 9.29 1.25
CA ILE A 82 -4.26 8.67 1.44
C ILE A 82 -5.37 9.67 1.18
N ASP A 83 -5.26 10.89 1.69
CA ASP A 83 -6.23 11.96 1.47
C ASP A 83 -6.27 12.33 -0.02
N TRP A 84 -5.11 12.48 -0.67
CA TRP A 84 -5.04 12.71 -2.11
C TRP A 84 -5.73 11.60 -2.93
N MET A 85 -5.48 10.33 -2.61
CA MET A 85 -6.12 9.18 -3.26
C MET A 85 -7.65 9.20 -3.11
N LYS A 86 -8.13 9.64 -1.95
CA LYS A 86 -9.56 9.80 -1.69
C LYS A 86 -10.16 10.93 -2.54
N ASP A 87 -9.46 12.05 -2.66
CA ASP A 87 -9.95 13.20 -3.43
C ASP A 87 -9.89 12.97 -4.94
N ILE A 88 -8.81 12.35 -5.44
CA ILE A 88 -8.57 12.22 -6.89
C ILE A 88 -9.38 11.10 -7.54
N CYS A 89 -9.55 9.96 -6.86
CA CYS A 89 -10.22 8.78 -7.41
C CYS A 89 -11.24 8.12 -6.48
N GLN A 90 -11.55 8.72 -5.32
CA GLN A 90 -12.49 8.20 -4.32
C GLN A 90 -12.11 6.81 -3.81
N ALA A 91 -10.81 6.58 -3.61
CA ALA A 91 -10.34 5.36 -2.97
C ALA A 91 -10.76 5.33 -1.49
N ASN A 92 -11.07 4.15 -0.96
CA ASN A 92 -11.22 3.99 0.48
C ASN A 92 -9.85 3.89 1.18
N SER A 93 -9.83 4.02 2.51
CA SER A 93 -8.58 4.02 3.30
C SER A 93 -7.74 2.75 3.11
N LYS A 94 -8.37 1.58 2.90
CA LYS A 94 -7.67 0.32 2.67
C LYS A 94 -6.96 0.33 1.31
N GLN A 95 -7.69 0.67 0.24
CA GLN A 95 -7.16 0.76 -1.11
C GLN A 95 -6.00 1.77 -1.20
N ALA A 96 -6.19 2.94 -0.61
CA ALA A 96 -5.16 3.98 -0.58
C ALA A 96 -3.92 3.54 0.22
N SER A 97 -4.12 2.85 1.35
CA SER A 97 -3.02 2.33 2.16
C SER A 97 -2.24 1.21 1.45
N GLU A 98 -2.94 0.30 0.74
CA GLU A 98 -2.31 -0.75 -0.05
C GLU A 98 -1.49 -0.17 -1.21
N CYS A 99 -2.02 0.85 -1.89
CA CYS A 99 -1.31 1.58 -2.94
C CYS A 99 -0.08 2.29 -2.40
N TYR A 100 -0.22 3.02 -1.29
CA TYR A 100 0.89 3.67 -0.60
C TYR A 100 2.00 2.67 -0.27
N GLN A 101 1.66 1.54 0.35
CA GLN A 101 2.64 0.54 0.75
C GLN A 101 3.33 -0.07 -0.47
N CYS A 102 2.59 -0.33 -1.55
CA CYS A 102 3.14 -0.83 -2.81
C CYS A 102 4.20 0.10 -3.42
N ILE A 103 3.92 1.41 -3.43
CA ILE A 103 4.83 2.41 -3.99
C ILE A 103 6.02 2.64 -3.03
N SER A 104 5.77 2.64 -1.72
CA SER A 104 6.81 2.78 -0.70
C SER A 104 7.82 1.65 -0.80
N ASP A 105 7.35 0.40 -0.81
CA ASP A 105 8.22 -0.78 -0.88
C ASP A 105 8.97 -0.82 -2.21
N TRP A 106 8.33 -0.43 -3.32
CA TRP A 106 9.03 -0.27 -4.61
C TRP A 106 10.14 0.80 -4.54
N CYS A 107 9.91 1.92 -3.86
CA CYS A 107 10.93 2.94 -3.68
C CYS A 107 12.11 2.43 -2.85
N ASP A 108 11.84 1.67 -1.78
CA ASP A 108 12.91 1.15 -0.92
C ASP A 108 13.84 0.17 -1.67
N GLU A 109 13.33 -0.52 -2.71
CA GLU A 109 14.11 -1.44 -3.54
C GLU A 109 14.82 -0.78 -4.73
N PHE A 110 14.22 0.26 -5.35
CA PHE A 110 14.67 0.78 -6.65
C PHE A 110 15.00 2.28 -6.71
N LEU A 111 14.81 3.06 -5.63
CA LEU A 111 15.03 4.51 -5.61
C LEU A 111 15.85 4.99 -4.40
#